data_AF-A0A6H5HE98-F1
#
_entry.id   AF-A0A6H5HE98-F1
#
_cell.length_a   1.000
_cell.length_b   1.000
_cell.length_c   1.000
_cell.angle_alpha   90.00
_cell.angle_beta   90.00
_cell.angle_gamma   90.00
#
_symmetry.space_group_name_H-M   'P 1'
#
loop_
_entity.id
_entity.type
_entity.pdbx_description
1 polymer ?
#
loop_
_entity_poly.entity_id
_entity_poly.type
_entity_poly.pdbx_seq_one_letter_code
_entity_poly.pdbx_strand_id
1 'polypeptide(L)' 'HFVCAKCEKPFYGHRHYEKRGLAYCETHYHQLFGNLCFVCNQVISGDGE' A
#
# COMPACT_ATOMS: atom_id res chain seq x y z
N HIS A 1 5.11 18.59 0.91
CA HIS A 1 3.81 17.95 0.63
C HIS A 1 3.92 16.47 0.98
N PHE A 2 2.99 15.93 1.76
CA PHE A 2 2.99 14.50 2.10
C PHE A 2 2.29 13.75 0.95
N VAL A 3 3.06 13.07 0.10
CA VAL A 3 2.62 12.40 -1.13
C VAL A 3 3.22 10.99 -1.22
N CYS A 4 2.55 10.10 -1.96
CA CYS A 4 3.06 8.76 -2.21
C CYS A 4 4.30 8.79 -3.13
N ALA A 5 5.40 8.17 -2.74
CA ALA A 5 6.62 8.07 -3.53
C ALA A 5 6.48 7.25 -4.83
N LYS A 6 5.35 6.55 -5.03
CA LYS A 6 5.10 5.71 -6.22
C LYS A 6 4.20 6.37 -7.25
N CYS A 7 3.11 6.99 -6.81
CA CYS A 7 2.13 7.63 -7.70
C CYS A 7 1.99 9.13 -7.48
N GLU A 8 2.81 9.70 -6.58
CA GLU A 8 2.89 11.14 -6.27
C GLU A 8 1.55 11.74 -5.84
N LYS A 9 0.57 10.90 -5.47
CA LYS A 9 -0.72 11.34 -4.97
C LYS A 9 -0.58 11.88 -3.55
N PRO A 10 -1.12 13.08 -3.27
CA PRO A 10 -1.22 13.59 -1.92
C PRO A 10 -2.17 12.72 -1.10
N PHE A 11 -1.82 12.53 0.18
CA PHE A 11 -2.61 11.66 1.04
C PHE A 11 -3.93 12.30 1.49
N TYR A 12 -4.17 13.60 1.29
CA TYR A 12 -5.40 14.30 1.71
C TYR A 12 -5.84 14.01 3.16
N GLY A 13 -4.91 13.72 4.07
CA GLY A 13 -5.20 13.33 5.46
C GLY A 13 -5.50 11.85 5.68
N HIS A 14 -5.49 11.03 4.63
CA HIS A 14 -5.53 9.58 4.74
C HIS A 14 -4.22 9.01 5.30
N ARG A 15 -4.30 7.79 5.84
CA ARG A 15 -3.17 7.05 6.39
C ARG A 15 -2.13 6.78 5.30
N HIS A 16 -0.86 6.99 5.66
CA HIS A 16 0.30 6.70 4.82
C HIS A 16 1.18 5.66 5.51
N TYR A 17 2.05 5.02 4.73
CA TYR A 17 2.94 3.98 5.22
C TYR A 17 4.38 4.28 4.80
N GLU A 18 5.28 4.42 5.77
CA GLU A 18 6.69 4.72 5.51
C GLU A 18 7.52 3.42 5.37
N LYS A 19 8.31 3.34 4.30
CA LYS A 19 9.26 2.24 4.07
C LYS A 19 10.57 2.79 3.53
N ARG A 20 11.69 2.43 4.16
CA ARG A 20 13.04 2.85 3.75
C ARG A 20 13.17 4.39 3.59
N GLY A 21 12.45 5.16 4.40
CA GLY A 21 12.43 6.62 4.33
C GLY A 21 11.53 7.23 3.24
N LEU A 22 10.71 6.42 2.56
CA LEU A 22 9.76 6.88 1.55
C LEU A 22 8.33 6.60 2.00
N ALA A 23 7.42 7.56 1.80
CA ALA A 23 6.00 7.42 2.12
C ALA A 23 5.23 6.79 0.97
N TYR A 24 4.41 5.78 1.23
CA TYR A 24 3.58 5.08 0.26
C TYR A 24 2.11 5.11 0.69
N CYS A 25 1.20 5.11 -0.28
CA CYS A 25 -0.22 4.88 0.02
C CYS A 25 -0.45 3.41 0.36
N GLU A 26 -1.53 3.12 1.08
CA GLU A 26 -1.90 1.75 1.47
C GLU A 26 -1.79 0.76 0.31
N THR A 27 -2.41 1.09 -0.82
CA THR A 27 -2.40 0.26 -2.03
C THR A 27 -0.99 -0.06 -2.50
N HIS A 28 -0.13 0.95 -2.68
CA HIS A 28 1.23 0.73 -3.19
C HIS A 28 2.15 0.14 -2.13
N TYR A 29 1.98 0.48 -0.85
CA TYR A 29 2.73 -0.14 0.22
C TYR A 29 2.44 -1.65 0.27
N HIS A 30 1.16 -2.03 0.17
CA HIS A 30 0.75 -3.42 0.11
C HIS A 30 1.17 -4.07 -1.20
N GLN A 31 1.14 -3.37 -2.34
CA GLN A 31 1.60 -3.90 -3.64
C GLN A 31 3.11 -4.15 -3.71
N LEU A 32 3.91 -3.28 -3.08
CA LEU A 32 5.36 -3.35 -3.12
C LEU A 32 5.93 -4.20 -1.98
N PHE A 33 5.28 -4.18 -0.81
CA PHE A 33 5.79 -4.76 0.44
C PHE A 33 4.81 -5.67 1.16
N GLY A 34 3.55 -5.72 0.73
CA GLY A 34 2.55 -6.63 1.26
C GLY A 34 2.51 -7.93 0.46
N ASN A 35 2.07 -9.00 1.12
CA ASN A 35 1.90 -10.31 0.50
C ASN A 35 0.58 -10.30 -0.29
N LEU A 36 0.59 -9.78 -1.52
CA LEU A 36 -0.58 -9.86 -2.42
C LEU A 36 -0.50 -11.13 -3.25
N CYS A 37 -1.59 -11.89 -3.25
CA CYS A 37 -1.72 -13.04 -4.14
C CYS A 37 -1.87 -12.52 -5.58
N PHE A 38 -0.88 -12.79 -6.43
CA PHE A 38 -0.83 -12.35 -7.84
C PHE A 38 -2.00 -12.88 -8.68
N VAL A 39 -2.66 -13.94 -8.23
CA VAL A 39 -3.79 -14.58 -8.92
C VAL A 39 -5.12 -13.86 -8.66
N CYS A 40 -5.31 -13.23 -7.49
CA CYS A 40 -6.63 -12.73 -7.08
C CYS A 40 -6.72 -11.20 -7.00
N ASN A 41 -5.58 -10.49 -7.01
CA ASN A 41 -5.48 -9.05 -6.71
C ASN A 41 -6.27 -8.65 -5.43
N GLN A 42 -6.49 -9.61 -4.53
CA GLN A 42 -7.11 -9.41 -3.23
C GLN A 42 -6.02 -9.53 -2.17
N VAL A 43 -6.14 -8.68 -1.15
CA VAL A 43 -5.39 -8.86 0.10
C VAL A 43 -5.78 -10.23 0.64
N ILE A 44 -4.78 -11.07 0.94
CA ILE A 44 -5.01 -12.37 1.57
C ILE A 44 -5.45 -12.09 3.02
N SER A 45 -6.69 -11.64 3.21
CA SER A 45 -7.39 -11.80 4.48
C SER A 45 -7.74 -13.28 4.52
N GLY A 46 -6.94 -14.05 5.26
CA GLY A 46 -7.24 -15.45 5.49
C GLY A 46 -8.61 -15.55 6.15
N ASP A 47 -9.58 -16.08 5.42
CA ASP A 47 -10.76 -16.70 5.97
C ASP A 47 -10.91 -18.01 5.21
N GLY A 48 -10.39 -19.06 5.81
CA GLY A 48 -10.76 -20.41 5.44
C GLY A 48 -12.07 -20.72 6.15
N GLU A 49 -13.15 -20.88 5.38
CA GLU A 49 -14.08 -22.01 5.49
C GLU A 49 -14.91 -22.15 4.21
#